data_AF-A0AAU7WFP4-F1
#
_entry.id   AF-A0AAU7WFP4-F1
#
_cell.length_a   1.000
_cell.length_b   1.000
_cell.length_c   1.000
_cell.angle_alpha   90.00
_cell.angle_beta   90.00
_cell.angle_gamma   90.00
#
_symmetry.space_group_name_H-M   'P 1'
#
loop_
_entity.id
_entity.type
_entity.pdbx_description
1 polymer ?
#
loop_
_entity_poly.entity_id
_entity_poly.type
_entity_poly.pdbx_seq_one_letter_code
_entity_poly.pdbx_strand_id
1 'polypeptide(L)' 'MSEEKDYETKGYDTSIVYDYKEMPDVHPGRCDNCGYSHFKSSVKHGVFLRECRRCGMKKSI' A
#
# COMPACT_ATOMS: atom_id res chain seq x y z
N MET A 1 -10.84 8.74 -18.71
CA MET A 1 -9.80 7.75 -19.06
C MET A 1 -8.94 7.58 -17.83
N SER A 2 -9.16 6.51 -17.07
CA SER A 2 -8.46 6.25 -15.82
C SER A 2 -7.05 5.79 -16.17
N GLU A 3 -6.07 6.65 -15.95
CA GLU A 3 -4.66 6.33 -16.15
C GLU A 3 -4.24 5.30 -15.09
N GLU A 4 -4.30 4.01 -15.43
CA GLU A 4 -3.60 2.97 -14.70
C GLU A 4 -2.10 3.20 -14.92
N LYS A 5 -1.49 3.99 -14.03
CA LYS A 5 -0.05 4.13 -13.98
C LYS A 5 0.51 2.79 -13.47
N ASP A 6 0.92 1.93 -14.38
CA ASP A 6 1.80 0.79 -14.11
C ASP A 6 3.09 1.33 -13.48
N TYR A 7 3.13 1.36 -12.15
CA TYR A 7 4.36 1.57 -11.42
C TYR A 7 5.08 0.23 -11.38
N GLU A 8 6.40 0.25 -11.59
CA GLU A 8 7.21 -0.94 -11.37
C GLU A 8 7.04 -1.38 -9.92
N THR A 9 6.45 -2.56 -9.74
CA THR A 9 6.45 -3.28 -8.48
C THR A 9 7.87 -3.78 -8.25
N LYS A 10 8.58 -3.22 -7.27
CA LYS A 10 9.95 -3.61 -6.89
C LYS A 10 9.98 -4.98 -6.19
N GLY A 11 9.24 -5.97 -6.71
CA GLY A 11 9.00 -7.28 -6.12
C GLY A 11 7.80 -7.35 -5.18
N TYR A 12 7.00 -6.28 -5.06
CA TYR A 12 5.79 -6.26 -4.24
C TYR A 12 4.53 -6.58 -5.05
N ASP A 13 3.71 -7.50 -4.57
CA ASP A 13 2.40 -7.78 -5.13
C ASP A 13 1.35 -6.82 -4.54
N THR A 14 0.78 -5.97 -5.38
CA THR A 14 -0.21 -4.97 -4.99
C THR A 14 -1.65 -5.47 -5.03
N SER A 15 -1.86 -6.70 -5.48
CA SER A 15 -3.15 -7.39 -5.48
C SER A 15 -3.49 -7.94 -4.10
N ILE A 16 -2.49 -8.16 -3.25
CA ILE A 16 -2.64 -8.67 -1.89
C ILE A 16 -2.57 -7.57 -0.84
N VAL A 17 -3.00 -7.90 0.38
CA VAL A 17 -2.90 -7.03 1.55
C VAL A 17 -1.81 -7.60 2.46
N TYR A 18 -0.78 -6.80 2.73
CA TYR A 18 0.28 -7.17 3.65
C TYR A 18 -0.10 -6.84 5.09
N ASP A 19 0.22 -7.69 6.06
CA ASP A 19 0.04 -7.38 7.48
C ASP A 19 1.19 -6.51 7.99
N TYR A 20 0.89 -5.37 8.60
CA TYR A 20 1.91 -4.47 9.14
C TYR A 20 2.70 -5.07 10.30
N LYS A 21 2.13 -6.03 11.05
CA LYS A 21 2.83 -6.73 12.14
C LYS A 21 3.87 -7.70 11.60
N GLU A 22 3.58 -8.36 10.47
CA GLU A 22 4.52 -9.27 9.81
C GLU A 22 5.54 -8.51 8.96
N MET A 23 5.08 -7.47 8.27
CA MET A 23 5.89 -6.64 7.38
C MET A 23 5.68 -5.16 7.71
N PRO A 24 6.35 -4.64 8.75
CA PRO A 24 6.30 -3.23 9.10
C PRO A 24 6.87 -2.38 7.97
N ASP A 25 6.56 -1.09 7.98
CA ASP A 25 7.13 -0.15 7.01
C ASP A 25 8.65 -0.08 7.16
N VAL A 26 9.38 -0.20 6.05
CA VAL A 26 10.83 -0.01 6.04
C VAL A 26 11.17 1.44 6.37
N HIS A 27 10.37 2.37 5.86
CA HIS A 27 10.42 3.79 6.19
C HIS A 27 9.03 4.26 6.63
N PRO A 28 8.84 4.71 7.89
CA PRO A 28 7.53 5.03 8.42
C PRO A 28 6.84 6.12 7.60
N GLY A 29 5.57 5.87 7.23
CA GLY A 29 4.78 6.81 6.44
C GLY A 29 5.23 6.93 4.97
N ARG A 30 5.96 5.94 4.47
CA ARG A 30 6.32 5.82 3.05
C ARG A 30 5.93 4.43 2.55
N CYS A 31 5.46 4.36 1.31
CA CYS A 31 5.13 3.10 0.69
C CYS A 31 6.42 2.35 0.37
N ASP A 32 6.52 1.08 0.80
CA ASP A 32 7.75 0.29 0.58
C ASP A 32 8.06 0.06 -0.90
N ASN A 33 7.03 0.04 -1.75
CA ASN A 33 7.19 -0.14 -3.18
C ASN A 33 7.69 1.13 -3.89
N CYS A 34 6.96 2.25 -3.78
CA CYS A 34 7.21 3.46 -4.57
C CYS A 34 7.71 4.68 -3.78
N GLY A 35 7.86 4.56 -2.46
CA GLY A 35 8.30 5.66 -1.59
C GLY A 35 7.29 6.81 -1.44
N TYR A 36 6.07 6.67 -1.93
CA TYR A 36 5.07 7.74 -1.85
C TYR A 36 4.49 7.87 -0.43
N SER A 37 4.12 9.09 -0.05
CA SER A 37 3.67 9.45 1.31
C SER A 37 2.15 9.56 1.45
N HIS A 38 1.40 9.64 0.35
CA HIS A 38 -0.06 9.78 0.42
C HIS A 38 -0.76 8.44 0.24
N PHE A 39 -1.63 8.15 1.21
CA PHE A 39 -2.39 6.91 1.27
C PHE A 39 -3.89 7.20 1.28
N LYS A 40 -4.67 6.21 0.86
CA LYS A 40 -6.10 6.12 1.08
C LYS A 40 -6.30 5.10 2.19
N SER A 41 -6.99 5.52 3.24
CA SER A 41 -7.35 4.65 4.35
C SER A 41 -8.80 4.20 4.21
N SER A 42 -9.06 2.95 4.55
CA SER A 42 -10.40 2.38 4.61
C SER A 42 -10.51 1.39 5.77
N VAL A 43 -11.72 1.13 6.25
CA VAL A 43 -11.96 0.12 7.27
C VAL A 43 -12.82 -0.97 6.66
N LYS A 44 -12.39 -2.22 6.78
CA LYS A 44 -13.15 -3.39 6.29
C LYS A 44 -13.14 -4.46 7.37
N HIS A 45 -14.33 -4.90 7.80
CA HIS A 45 -14.50 -5.89 8.87
C HIS A 45 -13.71 -5.58 10.17
N GLY A 46 -13.62 -4.29 10.54
CA GLY A 46 -12.89 -3.85 11.74
C GLY A 46 -11.38 -3.74 11.57
N VAL A 47 -10.83 -4.06 10.39
CA VAL A 47 -9.40 -3.93 10.07
C VAL A 47 -9.14 -2.63 9.31
N PHE A 48 -8.09 -1.91 9.68
CA PHE A 48 -7.70 -0.68 9.00
C PHE A 48 -6.78 -1.00 7.82
N LEU A 49 -7.22 -0.67 6.62
CA LEU A 49 -6.49 -0.89 5.38
C LEU A 49 -5.91 0.44 4.88
N ARG A 50 -4.60 0.47 4.69
CA ARG A 50 -3.85 1.55 4.08
C ARG A 50 -3.45 1.19 2.66
N GLU A 51 -3.98 1.90 1.68
CA GLU A 51 -3.68 1.75 0.26
C GLU A 51 -2.84 2.92 -0.25
N CYS A 52 -1.74 2.67 -0.96
CA CYS A 52 -0.95 3.74 -1.58
C CYS A 52 -1.72 4.37 -2.75
N ARG A 53 -1.94 5.69 -2.73
CA ARG A 53 -2.67 6.36 -3.83
C ARG A 53 -1.95 6.36 -5.17
N ARG A 54 -0.63 6.18 -5.14
CA ARG A 54 0.20 6.14 -6.35
C ARG A 54 0.28 4.75 -6.92
N CYS A 55 0.50 3.76 -6.04
CA CYS A 55 0.86 2.42 -6.45
C CYS A 55 -0.08 1.33 -5.97
N GLY A 56 -1.26 1.62 -5.43
CA GLY A 56 -2.25 0.60 -5.04
C GLY A 56 -1.83 -0.41 -3.97
N MET A 57 -0.58 -0.42 -3.48
CA MET A 57 -0.10 -1.35 -2.47
C MET A 57 -0.90 -1.19 -1.18
N LYS A 58 -1.40 -2.31 -0.65
CA LYS A 58 -2.27 -2.34 0.53
C LYS A 58 -1.54 -2.95 1.72
N LYS A 59 -1.70 -2.32 2.88
CA LYS A 59 -1.31 -2.85 4.19
C LYS A 59 -2.48 -2.85 5.16
N SER A 60 -2.59 -3.89 5.96
CA SER A 60 -3.46 -4.01 7.11
C SER A 60 -2.71 -3.52 8.35
N ILE A 61 -3.27 -2.52 9.05
CA ILE A 61 -2.70 -1.90 10.26
C ILE A 61 -3.60 -2.22 11.45
#